data_AF-A0A7U9HD78-F1
#
_entry.id   AF-A0A7U9HD78-F1
#
_cell.length_a   1.000
_cell.length_b   1.000
_cell.length_c   1.000
_cell.angle_alpha   90.00
_cell.angle_beta   90.00
_cell.angle_gamma   90.00
#
_symmetry.space_group_name_H-M   'P 1'
#
loop_
_entity.id
_entity.type
_entity.pdbx_description
1 polymer ?
#
loop_
_entity_poly.entity_id
_entity_poly.type
_entity_poly.pdbx_seq_one_letter_code
_entity_poly.pdbx_strand_id
1 'polypeptide(L)'
;MSYLTSTKAGVASTGVHTGLGVPGLAHPLLAPDEWAGLTCPGTPLHWVVLNIADGPGAHPDPRCLEAAGRLRNAGIRVLGHLDTAYGARSLGEQISDARRYLDWYQVDGFLLAHCPSDRAALPEVRRTVTTLRAIRDDAHIVLGHGTHPCPGYAENADQLVTFSGTWADYRWSQAAEWSADYPPERFCHFVHGLPRGHLEEALRIARWQGAATICFTDRTDHGGRADPWETMPGYWDEIVSRVGTGVSE
;
A
#
# COMPACT_ATOMS: atom_id res chain seq x y z
N MET A 1 -53.98 6.53 -14.02
CA MET A 1 -53.32 5.21 -13.96
C MET A 1 -51.84 5.47 -13.79
N SER A 2 -51.36 5.35 -12.56
CA SER A 2 -50.00 5.71 -12.14
C SER A 2 -49.02 4.60 -12.51
N TYR A 3 -47.96 4.94 -13.23
CA TYR A 3 -46.84 4.07 -13.54
C TYR A 3 -45.87 4.09 -12.35
N LEU A 4 -45.89 3.03 -11.54
CA LEU A 4 -44.88 2.77 -10.52
C LEU A 4 -43.69 2.07 -11.19
N THR A 5 -42.62 2.82 -11.41
CA THR A 5 -41.31 2.27 -11.76
C THR A 5 -40.75 1.58 -10.52
N SER A 6 -40.62 0.26 -10.57
CA SER A 6 -39.97 -0.54 -9.52
C SER A 6 -38.46 -0.26 -9.55
N THR A 7 -37.98 0.54 -8.61
CA THR A 7 -36.55 0.72 -8.36
C THR A 7 -36.05 -0.55 -7.68
N LYS A 8 -35.31 -1.38 -8.42
CA LYS A 8 -34.57 -2.52 -7.88
C LYS A 8 -33.47 -1.95 -6.98
N ALA A 9 -33.71 -1.95 -5.67
CA ALA A 9 -32.68 -1.66 -4.68
C ALA A 9 -31.54 -2.66 -4.89
N GLY A 10 -30.39 -2.16 -5.37
CA GLY A 10 -29.16 -2.92 -5.35
C GLY A 10 -28.85 -3.23 -3.89
N VAL A 11 -28.75 -4.53 -3.58
CA VAL A 11 -28.23 -5.00 -2.30
C VAL A 11 -26.81 -4.45 -2.20
N ALA A 12 -26.60 -3.46 -1.34
CA ALA A 12 -25.27 -3.04 -0.95
C ALA A 12 -24.57 -4.24 -0.33
N SER A 13 -23.51 -4.72 -0.99
CA SER A 13 -22.60 -5.69 -0.40
C SER A 13 -21.90 -5.02 0.78
N THR A 14 -22.38 -5.25 2.00
CA THR A 14 -21.83 -4.73 3.27
C THR A 14 -20.57 -5.48 3.70
N GLY A 15 -19.65 -5.73 2.77
CA GLY A 15 -18.35 -6.33 3.05
C GLY A 15 -17.26 -5.48 2.44
N VAL A 16 -16.77 -4.48 3.17
CA VAL A 16 -15.46 -3.89 2.86
C VAL A 16 -14.44 -4.98 3.13
N HIS A 17 -13.91 -5.59 2.07
CA HIS A 17 -12.88 -6.60 2.21
C HIS A 17 -11.56 -5.90 2.47
N THR A 18 -11.07 -6.01 3.71
CA THR A 18 -9.70 -5.61 4.01
C THR A 18 -8.75 -6.47 3.17
N GLY A 19 -7.69 -5.88 2.64
CA GLY A 19 -6.61 -6.56 1.95
C GLY A 19 -5.25 -6.11 2.47
N LEU A 20 -4.21 -6.77 1.95
CA LEU A 20 -2.82 -6.56 2.35
C LEU A 20 -2.10 -5.70 1.31
N GLY A 21 -1.36 -4.70 1.77
CA GLY A 21 -0.41 -3.96 0.96
C GLY A 21 0.96 -4.09 1.60
N VAL A 22 1.93 -4.72 0.91
CA VAL A 22 3.26 -4.99 1.49
C VAL A 22 4.24 -3.90 1.02
N PRO A 23 4.61 -2.92 1.88
CA PRO A 23 5.36 -1.73 1.49
C PRO A 23 6.85 -1.99 1.22
N GLY A 24 7.35 -3.17 1.63
CA GLY A 24 8.69 -3.63 1.40
C GLY A 24 8.86 -5.04 1.94
N LEU A 25 9.90 -5.72 1.47
CA LEU A 25 10.48 -6.95 2.02
C LEU A 25 11.98 -6.89 1.75
N ALA A 26 12.76 -7.62 2.53
CA ALA A 26 14.18 -7.80 2.24
C ALA A 26 14.37 -8.40 0.84
N HIS A 27 15.55 -8.12 0.28
CA HIS A 27 15.91 -8.57 -1.06
C HIS A 27 15.59 -10.07 -1.25
N PRO A 28 15.05 -10.52 -2.40
CA PRO A 28 14.65 -11.92 -2.60
C PRO A 28 15.78 -12.95 -2.40
N LEU A 29 17.04 -12.52 -2.50
CA LEU A 29 18.20 -13.35 -2.17
C LEU A 29 18.30 -13.67 -0.67
N LEU A 30 17.91 -12.72 0.20
CA LEU A 30 17.96 -12.82 1.65
C LEU A 30 16.68 -13.42 2.24
N ALA A 31 15.54 -13.19 1.58
CA ALA A 31 14.22 -13.60 2.07
C ALA A 31 13.40 -14.42 1.05
N PRO A 32 13.95 -15.50 0.45
CA PRO A 32 13.26 -16.23 -0.62
C PRO A 32 11.92 -16.82 -0.18
N ASP A 33 11.82 -17.27 1.09
CA ASP A 33 10.61 -17.86 1.65
C ASP A 33 9.50 -16.81 1.84
N GLU A 34 9.86 -15.56 2.15
CA GLU A 34 8.91 -14.46 2.33
C GLU A 34 8.24 -14.09 1.00
N TRP A 35 9.04 -13.97 -0.06
CA TRP A 35 8.54 -13.74 -1.41
C TRP A 35 7.68 -14.91 -1.91
N ALA A 36 8.01 -16.16 -1.54
CA ALA A 36 7.17 -17.32 -1.85
C ALA A 36 5.82 -17.25 -1.10
N GLY A 37 5.83 -16.86 0.17
CA GLY A 37 4.62 -16.71 1.00
C GLY A 37 3.59 -15.73 0.44
N LEU A 38 4.04 -14.67 -0.25
CA LEU A 38 3.15 -13.73 -0.92
C LEU A 38 2.34 -14.35 -2.07
N THR A 39 2.88 -15.40 -2.70
CA THR A 39 2.22 -16.10 -3.82
C THR A 39 1.31 -17.24 -3.36
N CYS A 40 1.16 -17.46 -2.05
CA CYS A 40 0.27 -18.50 -1.53
C CYS A 40 -1.19 -18.24 -1.94
N PRO A 41 -1.91 -19.25 -2.46
CA PRO A 41 -3.32 -19.12 -2.80
C PRO A 41 -4.16 -18.68 -1.58
N GLY A 42 -5.06 -17.72 -1.79
CA GLY A 42 -5.94 -17.21 -0.73
C GLY A 42 -5.38 -16.04 0.06
N THR A 43 -4.14 -15.61 -0.19
CA THR A 43 -3.60 -14.36 0.36
C THR A 43 -4.32 -13.17 -0.26
N PRO A 44 -5.05 -12.34 0.52
CA PRO A 44 -5.81 -11.19 0.01
C PRO A 44 -4.87 -10.00 -0.26
N LEU A 45 -3.88 -10.19 -1.12
CA LEU A 45 -2.84 -9.20 -1.41
C LEU A 45 -3.31 -8.23 -2.51
N HIS A 46 -3.45 -6.95 -2.16
CA HIS A 46 -3.77 -5.88 -3.10
C HIS A 46 -2.57 -5.52 -3.98
N TRP A 47 -1.40 -5.43 -3.36
CA TRP A 47 -0.13 -5.13 -4.02
C TRP A 47 1.07 -5.41 -3.11
N VAL A 48 2.25 -5.52 -3.72
CA VAL A 48 3.55 -5.56 -3.04
C VAL A 48 4.51 -4.58 -3.70
N VAL A 49 5.34 -3.92 -2.90
CA VAL A 49 6.35 -2.99 -3.38
C VAL A 49 7.68 -3.71 -3.57
N LEU A 50 8.30 -3.48 -4.73
CA LEU A 50 9.65 -3.88 -5.03
C LEU A 50 10.60 -2.69 -4.78
N ASN A 51 11.49 -2.84 -3.80
CA ASN A 51 12.57 -1.90 -3.51
C ASN A 51 13.90 -2.66 -3.51
N ILE A 52 14.79 -2.39 -4.47
CA ILE A 52 16.05 -3.12 -4.62
C ILE A 52 17.17 -2.45 -3.81
N ALA A 53 17.26 -1.13 -3.90
CA ALA A 53 18.29 -0.33 -3.24
C ALA A 53 17.81 1.13 -3.13
N ASP A 54 16.75 1.36 -2.37
CA ASP A 54 16.03 2.64 -2.28
C ASP A 54 15.58 3.17 -3.65
N GLY A 55 15.16 2.24 -4.51
CA GLY A 55 14.94 2.46 -5.93
C GLY A 55 15.15 1.19 -6.77
N PRO A 56 15.17 1.32 -8.11
CA PRO A 56 15.22 0.19 -9.04
C PRO A 56 16.59 -0.50 -9.10
N GLY A 57 17.60 0.07 -8.44
CA GLY A 57 19.00 -0.34 -8.52
C GLY A 57 19.76 0.29 -9.69
N ALA A 58 21.07 0.02 -9.75
CA ALA A 58 21.95 0.50 -10.83
C ALA A 58 21.81 -0.31 -12.13
N HIS A 59 21.42 -1.58 -12.01
CA HIS A 59 21.24 -2.55 -13.10
C HIS A 59 20.15 -3.55 -12.71
N PRO A 60 19.50 -4.21 -13.69
CA PRO A 60 18.45 -5.20 -13.41
C PRO A 60 18.98 -6.33 -12.51
N ASP A 61 18.28 -6.62 -11.42
CA ASP A 61 18.60 -7.74 -10.53
C ASP A 61 17.84 -9.01 -10.94
N PRO A 62 18.53 -10.12 -11.30
CA PRO A 62 17.89 -11.37 -11.70
C PRO A 62 16.94 -11.99 -10.67
N ARG A 63 17.21 -11.82 -9.36
CA ARG A 63 16.36 -12.35 -8.28
C ARG A 63 15.08 -11.54 -8.15
N CYS A 64 15.17 -10.22 -8.25
CA CYS A 64 14.00 -9.35 -8.27
C CYS A 64 13.15 -9.55 -9.53
N LEU A 65 13.77 -9.79 -10.69
CA LEU A 65 13.08 -10.16 -11.92
C LEU A 65 12.27 -11.45 -11.76
N GLU A 66 12.88 -12.49 -11.18
CA GLU A 66 12.22 -13.76 -10.91
C GLU A 66 11.04 -13.60 -9.93
N ALA A 67 11.25 -12.86 -8.83
CA ALA A 67 10.20 -12.59 -7.84
C ALA A 67 9.03 -11.81 -8.44
N ALA A 68 9.29 -10.71 -9.16
CA ALA A 68 8.26 -9.92 -9.83
C ALA A 68 7.48 -10.74 -10.88
N GLY A 69 8.17 -11.60 -11.64
CA GLY A 69 7.54 -12.49 -12.59
C GLY A 69 6.59 -13.50 -11.93
N ARG A 70 6.98 -14.09 -10.80
CA ARG A 70 6.13 -15.02 -10.03
C ARG A 70 4.88 -14.33 -9.49
N LEU A 71 5.01 -13.14 -8.90
CA LEU A 71 3.90 -12.36 -8.38
C LEU A 71 2.89 -11.99 -9.46
N ARG A 72 3.38 -11.49 -10.60
CA ARG A 72 2.54 -11.17 -11.75
C ARG A 72 1.82 -12.39 -12.32
N ASN A 73 2.49 -13.54 -12.41
CA ASN A 73 1.86 -14.79 -12.85
C ASN A 73 0.77 -15.28 -11.88
N ALA A 74 0.87 -14.91 -10.60
CA ALA A 74 -0.16 -15.13 -9.60
C ALA A 74 -1.27 -14.04 -9.61
N GLY A 75 -1.20 -13.06 -10.51
CA GLY A 75 -2.17 -11.96 -10.61
C GLY A 75 -2.01 -10.87 -9.55
N ILE A 76 -0.89 -10.86 -8.83
CA ILE A 76 -0.60 -9.88 -7.78
C ILE A 76 0.05 -8.65 -8.42
N ARG A 77 -0.42 -7.46 -8.05
CA ARG A 77 0.17 -6.18 -8.50
C ARG A 77 1.52 -5.94 -7.85
N VAL A 78 2.51 -5.61 -8.66
CA VAL A 78 3.85 -5.22 -8.19
C VAL A 78 4.03 -3.71 -8.39
N LEU A 79 4.40 -2.99 -7.34
CA LEU A 79 4.64 -1.54 -7.39
C LEU A 79 6.13 -1.25 -7.27
N GLY A 80 6.64 -0.28 -8.04
CA GLY A 80 8.00 0.23 -7.86
C GLY A 80 8.07 1.24 -6.72
N HIS A 81 9.09 1.14 -5.87
CA HIS A 81 9.36 2.14 -4.83
C HIS A 81 10.00 3.41 -5.40
N LEU A 82 9.32 4.55 -5.27
CA LEU A 82 9.85 5.87 -5.62
C LEU A 82 9.90 6.75 -4.37
N ASP A 83 11.10 7.01 -3.84
CA ASP A 83 11.23 8.00 -2.76
C ASP A 83 11.09 9.42 -3.34
N THR A 84 10.17 10.20 -2.78
CA THR A 84 9.96 11.61 -3.14
C THR A 84 10.76 12.58 -2.26
N ALA A 85 11.36 12.08 -1.18
CA ALA A 85 12.12 12.85 -0.20
C ALA A 85 11.36 14.09 0.28
N TYR A 86 10.07 13.95 0.61
CA TYR A 86 9.18 15.03 1.02
C TYR A 86 9.09 16.18 0.00
N GLY A 87 9.21 15.85 -1.29
CA GLY A 87 9.16 16.81 -2.39
C GLY A 87 10.51 17.41 -2.77
N ALA A 88 11.61 17.05 -2.10
CA ALA A 88 12.95 17.53 -2.45
C ALA A 88 13.47 16.89 -3.75
N ARG A 89 12.96 15.71 -4.11
CA ARG A 89 13.43 14.97 -5.30
C ARG A 89 12.77 15.48 -6.58
N SER A 90 13.57 15.68 -7.63
CA SER A 90 13.05 16.23 -8.89
C SER A 90 12.15 15.25 -9.63
N LEU A 91 11.21 15.78 -10.43
CA LEU A 91 10.37 14.97 -11.31
C LEU A 91 11.21 14.13 -12.29
N GLY A 92 12.28 14.69 -12.84
CA GLY A 92 13.13 13.99 -13.81
C GLY A 92 13.79 12.74 -13.24
N GLU A 93 14.25 12.79 -11.99
CA GLU A 93 14.83 11.64 -11.28
C GLU A 93 13.77 10.57 -11.02
N GLN A 94 12.59 10.97 -10.53
CA GLN A 94 11.48 10.04 -10.26
C GLN A 94 11.01 9.32 -11.54
N ILE A 95 10.89 10.05 -12.66
CA ILE A 95 10.50 9.45 -13.95
C ILE A 95 11.61 8.54 -14.51
N SER A 96 12.88 8.87 -14.29
CA SER A 96 13.99 8.01 -14.72
C SER A 96 13.99 6.68 -13.98
N ASP A 97 13.69 6.69 -12.69
CA ASP A 97 13.55 5.47 -11.89
C ASP A 97 12.27 4.70 -12.24
N ALA A 98 11.15 5.40 -12.44
CA ALA A 98 9.90 4.78 -12.87
C ALA A 98 10.08 4.01 -14.19
N ARG A 99 10.77 4.60 -15.18
CA ARG A 99 11.10 3.91 -16.43
C ARG A 99 11.95 2.66 -16.21
N ARG A 100 12.97 2.73 -15.35
CA ARG A 100 13.79 1.56 -15.01
C ARG A 100 12.94 0.45 -14.37
N TYR A 101 12.01 0.78 -13.49
CA TYR A 101 11.09 -0.22 -12.94
C TYR A 101 10.20 -0.86 -14.01
N LEU A 102 9.68 -0.08 -14.95
CA LEU A 102 8.85 -0.58 -16.05
C LEU A 102 9.66 -1.46 -17.00
N ASP A 103 10.83 -0.98 -17.41
CA ASP A 103 11.69 -1.65 -18.39
C ASP A 103 12.28 -2.96 -17.85
N TRP A 104 12.68 -2.97 -16.57
CA TRP A 104 13.32 -4.13 -15.96
C TRP A 104 12.30 -5.06 -15.35
N TYR A 105 11.49 -4.58 -14.39
CA TYR A 105 10.67 -5.44 -13.54
C TYR A 105 9.19 -5.51 -13.98
N GLN A 106 8.79 -4.72 -14.97
CA GLN A 106 7.43 -4.67 -15.51
C GLN A 106 6.38 -4.44 -14.41
N VAL A 107 6.66 -3.47 -13.52
CA VAL A 107 5.75 -3.10 -12.42
C VAL A 107 4.40 -2.59 -12.95
N ASP A 108 3.36 -2.79 -12.16
CA ASP A 108 1.99 -2.38 -12.45
C ASP A 108 1.67 -0.95 -11.97
N GLY A 109 2.57 -0.35 -11.19
CA GLY A 109 2.36 0.96 -10.59
C GLY A 109 3.49 1.37 -9.67
N PHE A 110 3.24 2.36 -8.82
CA PHE A 110 4.26 2.97 -7.99
C PHE A 110 3.74 3.32 -6.59
N LEU A 111 4.59 3.10 -5.59
CA LEU A 111 4.44 3.70 -4.27
C LEU A 111 5.39 4.91 -4.18
N LEU A 112 4.83 6.09 -3.96
CA LEU A 112 5.58 7.33 -3.75
C LEU A 112 5.85 7.47 -2.25
N ALA A 113 6.99 6.97 -1.80
CA ALA A 113 7.40 7.03 -0.39
C ALA A 113 7.79 8.46 0.02
N HIS A 114 7.66 8.73 1.33
CA HIS A 114 7.90 10.04 1.94
C HIS A 114 7.18 11.18 1.21
N CYS A 115 5.95 10.94 0.74
CA CYS A 115 5.20 11.92 -0.04
C CYS A 115 4.79 13.11 0.83
N PRO A 116 5.03 14.37 0.40
CA PRO A 116 4.61 15.53 1.17
C PRO A 116 3.09 15.54 1.35
N SER A 117 2.62 16.03 2.50
CA SER A 117 1.22 15.97 2.91
C SER A 117 0.53 17.34 2.93
N ASP A 118 1.29 18.41 2.78
CA ASP A 118 0.80 19.79 2.81
C ASP A 118 0.16 20.22 1.48
N ARG A 119 -0.61 21.30 1.52
CA ARG A 119 -1.33 21.84 0.36
C ARG A 119 -0.40 22.46 -0.68
N ALA A 120 0.78 22.98 -0.30
CA ALA A 120 1.66 23.69 -1.22
C ALA A 120 2.36 22.73 -2.20
N ALA A 121 2.67 21.50 -1.76
CA ALA A 121 3.27 20.47 -2.61
C ALA A 121 2.28 19.77 -3.56
N LEU A 122 0.96 19.92 -3.33
CA LEU A 122 -0.09 19.20 -4.07
C LEU A 122 0.01 19.34 -5.60
N PRO A 123 0.25 20.54 -6.18
CA PRO A 123 0.37 20.67 -7.64
C PRO A 123 1.52 19.85 -8.24
N GLU A 124 2.68 19.80 -7.57
CA GLU A 124 3.84 19.04 -8.05
C GLU A 124 3.64 17.53 -7.89
N VAL A 125 3.02 17.07 -6.79
CA VAL A 125 2.65 15.66 -6.64
C VAL A 125 1.63 15.26 -7.71
N ARG A 126 0.60 16.08 -7.95
CA ARG A 126 -0.38 15.84 -9.03
C ARG A 126 0.29 15.75 -10.39
N ARG A 127 1.25 16.63 -10.69
CA ARG A 127 2.04 16.59 -11.92
C ARG A 127 2.84 15.29 -12.04
N THR A 128 3.46 14.85 -10.95
CA THR A 128 4.21 13.60 -10.89
C THR A 128 3.30 12.41 -11.19
N VAL A 129 2.17 12.28 -10.49
CA VAL A 129 1.19 11.21 -10.71
C VAL A 129 0.65 11.21 -12.14
N THR A 130 0.32 12.38 -12.68
CA THR A 130 -0.14 12.51 -14.08
C THR A 130 0.93 12.02 -15.06
N THR A 131 2.21 12.32 -14.80
CA THR A 131 3.31 11.89 -15.67
C THR A 131 3.54 10.39 -15.56
N LEU A 132 3.43 9.80 -14.36
CA LEU A 132 3.52 8.35 -14.16
C LEU A 132 2.42 7.59 -14.91
N ARG A 133 1.18 8.09 -14.85
CA ARG A 133 0.05 7.53 -15.61
C ARG A 133 0.18 7.71 -17.12
N ALA A 134 0.96 8.70 -17.58
CA ALA A 134 1.23 8.89 -19.01
C ALA A 134 2.31 7.93 -19.56
N ILE A 135 3.20 7.41 -18.70
CA ILE A 135 4.22 6.42 -19.13
C ILE A 135 3.77 4.98 -18.93
N ARG A 136 2.77 4.75 -18.06
CA ARG A 136 2.14 3.46 -17.82
C ARG A 136 0.63 3.65 -17.69
N ASP A 137 -0.11 3.20 -18.70
CA ASP A 137 -1.56 3.14 -18.65
C ASP A 137 -2.01 2.30 -17.45
N ASP A 138 -3.08 2.75 -16.79
CA ASP A 138 -3.66 2.13 -15.60
C ASP A 138 -2.68 1.90 -14.43
N ALA A 139 -1.61 2.70 -14.35
CA ALA A 139 -0.67 2.65 -13.23
C ALA A 139 -1.39 2.81 -11.89
N HIS A 140 -1.25 1.81 -11.00
CA HIS A 140 -1.76 1.89 -9.64
C HIS A 140 -0.84 2.74 -8.77
N ILE A 141 -1.35 3.86 -8.24
CA ILE A 141 -0.55 4.83 -7.51
C ILE A 141 -0.94 4.84 -6.03
N VAL A 142 0.07 4.62 -5.18
CA VAL A 142 -0.04 4.71 -3.72
C VAL A 142 0.80 5.88 -3.23
N LEU A 143 0.19 6.84 -2.51
CA LEU A 143 0.93 7.95 -1.90
C LEU A 143 1.29 7.61 -0.45
N GLY A 144 2.58 7.39 -0.22
CA GLY A 144 3.16 7.07 1.07
C GLY A 144 3.34 8.30 1.97
N HIS A 145 2.24 8.91 2.43
CA HIS A 145 2.29 10.07 3.33
C HIS A 145 2.65 9.69 4.77
N GLY A 146 2.16 8.53 5.25
CA GLY A 146 2.31 8.08 6.64
C GLY A 146 1.43 8.82 7.66
N THR A 147 0.69 9.84 7.22
CA THR A 147 -0.25 10.64 8.00
C THR A 147 -1.37 11.13 7.09
N HIS A 148 -2.50 11.59 7.64
CA HIS A 148 -3.56 12.19 6.84
C HIS A 148 -3.06 13.47 6.15
N PRO A 149 -3.03 13.51 4.81
CA PRO A 149 -2.62 14.71 4.09
C PRO A 149 -3.78 15.70 3.96
N CYS A 150 -3.54 16.83 3.28
CA CYS A 150 -4.64 17.70 2.91
C CYS A 150 -5.66 16.95 2.01
N PRO A 151 -6.97 17.21 2.10
CA PRO A 151 -8.00 16.40 1.43
C PRO A 151 -7.82 16.29 -0.08
N GLY A 152 -7.21 17.31 -0.71
CA GLY A 152 -7.00 17.35 -2.15
C GLY A 152 -6.17 16.18 -2.70
N TYR A 153 -5.35 15.50 -1.89
CA TYR A 153 -4.58 14.34 -2.35
C TYR A 153 -5.46 13.12 -2.66
N ALA A 154 -6.64 12.99 -2.03
CA ALA A 154 -7.51 11.82 -2.13
C ALA A 154 -8.01 11.55 -3.57
N GLU A 155 -8.06 12.58 -4.41
CA GLU A 155 -8.50 12.50 -5.80
C GLU A 155 -7.36 12.21 -6.79
N ASN A 156 -6.10 12.27 -6.37
CA ASN A 156 -4.96 12.18 -7.27
C ASN A 156 -4.38 10.77 -7.38
N ALA A 157 -4.66 9.89 -6.43
CA ALA A 157 -4.10 8.55 -6.36
C ALA A 157 -5.17 7.48 -6.15
N ASP A 158 -4.76 6.23 -6.31
CA ASP A 158 -5.63 5.08 -6.07
C ASP A 158 -5.72 4.81 -4.57
N GLN A 159 -4.60 4.95 -3.84
CA GLN A 159 -4.56 4.82 -2.39
C GLN A 159 -3.62 5.82 -1.71
N LEU A 160 -3.88 6.07 -0.43
CA LEU A 160 -3.15 6.97 0.44
C LEU A 160 -2.77 6.22 1.72
N VAL A 161 -1.48 6.22 2.06
CA VAL A 161 -0.99 5.73 3.34
C VAL A 161 -1.25 6.82 4.38
N THR A 162 -2.35 6.71 5.10
CA THR A 162 -2.82 7.71 6.09
C THR A 162 -2.30 7.46 7.49
N PHE A 163 -1.70 6.30 7.74
CA PHE A 163 -0.99 6.00 8.96
C PHE A 163 0.23 5.12 8.65
N SER A 164 1.40 5.50 9.18
CA SER A 164 2.60 4.66 9.21
C SER A 164 3.34 4.90 10.52
N GLY A 165 3.35 3.91 11.42
CA GLY A 165 4.01 4.07 12.72
C GLY A 165 3.82 2.90 13.68
N THR A 166 4.13 3.15 14.95
CA THR A 166 4.11 2.13 16.00
C THR A 166 2.67 1.74 16.38
N TRP A 167 2.49 0.53 16.89
CA TRP A 167 1.24 0.12 17.55
C TRP A 167 0.84 1.06 18.70
N ALA A 168 1.82 1.56 19.46
CA ALA A 168 1.56 2.48 20.57
C ALA A 168 0.88 3.76 20.10
N ASP A 169 1.33 4.34 18.98
CA ASP A 169 0.71 5.51 18.37
C ASP A 169 -0.60 5.15 17.67
N TYR A 170 -0.64 3.99 17.02
CA TYR A 170 -1.82 3.55 16.26
C TYR A 170 -3.05 3.40 17.13
N ARG A 171 -2.89 2.87 18.35
CA ARG A 171 -3.98 2.66 19.31
C ARG A 171 -4.72 3.96 19.69
N TRP A 172 -4.02 5.09 19.64
CA TRP A 172 -4.56 6.41 19.97
C TRP A 172 -4.79 7.29 18.74
N SER A 173 -4.61 6.74 17.55
CA SER A 173 -4.80 7.46 16.30
C SER A 173 -6.28 7.75 16.04
N GLN A 174 -6.53 8.78 15.22
CA GLN A 174 -7.87 9.20 14.83
C GLN A 174 -7.89 9.41 13.32
N ALA A 175 -9.00 9.05 12.69
CA ALA A 175 -9.24 9.38 11.29
C ALA A 175 -9.48 10.89 11.15
N ALA A 176 -9.00 11.48 10.06
CA ALA A 176 -9.38 12.84 9.70
C ALA A 176 -10.84 12.88 9.23
N GLU A 177 -11.61 13.89 9.64
CA GLU A 177 -13.05 13.99 9.34
C GLU A 177 -13.36 13.87 7.84
N TRP A 178 -12.53 14.48 6.98
CA TRP A 178 -12.70 14.45 5.53
C TRP A 178 -12.56 13.04 4.93
N SER A 179 -11.90 12.09 5.60
CA SER A 179 -11.72 10.75 5.04
C SER A 179 -13.04 9.98 4.98
N ALA A 180 -14.05 10.38 5.76
CA ALA A 180 -15.39 9.82 5.73
C ALA A 180 -16.13 10.06 4.40
N ASP A 181 -15.71 11.06 3.61
CA ASP A 181 -16.28 11.37 2.29
C ASP A 181 -15.79 10.42 1.19
N TYR A 182 -14.85 9.52 1.50
CA TYR A 182 -14.19 8.65 0.55
C TYR A 182 -14.37 7.16 0.90
N PRO A 183 -14.40 6.27 -0.11
CA PRO A 183 -14.50 4.85 0.12
C PRO A 183 -13.23 4.31 0.82
N PRO A 184 -13.35 3.30 1.70
CA PRO A 184 -12.25 2.82 2.52
C PRO A 184 -11.11 2.16 1.73
N GLU A 185 -11.38 1.72 0.50
CA GLU A 185 -10.41 1.20 -0.46
C GLU A 185 -9.32 2.23 -0.82
N ARG A 186 -9.53 3.52 -0.55
CA ARG A 186 -8.53 4.57 -0.76
C ARG A 186 -7.50 4.68 0.35
N PHE A 187 -7.68 4.03 1.50
CA PHE A 187 -6.83 4.25 2.67
C PHE A 187 -6.04 3.02 3.07
N CYS A 188 -4.75 3.25 3.34
CA CYS A 188 -3.77 2.26 3.75
C CYS A 188 -3.19 2.59 5.13
N HIS A 189 -3.09 1.61 6.03
CA HIS A 189 -2.41 1.75 7.31
C HIS A 189 -1.25 0.77 7.46
N PHE A 190 -0.07 1.28 7.80
CA PHE A 190 1.11 0.47 8.12
C PHE A 190 1.41 0.59 9.62
N VAL A 191 1.34 -0.54 10.33
CA VAL A 191 1.53 -0.59 11.79
C VAL A 191 2.61 -1.60 12.14
N HIS A 192 3.66 -1.12 12.79
CA HIS A 192 4.77 -1.95 13.25
C HIS A 192 4.82 -2.04 14.78
N GLY A 193 5.54 -3.02 15.32
CA GLY A 193 5.59 -3.31 16.75
C GLY A 193 4.24 -3.77 17.30
N LEU A 194 3.37 -4.35 16.46
CA LEU A 194 2.06 -4.87 16.85
C LEU A 194 2.24 -6.24 17.53
N PRO A 195 1.94 -6.40 18.83
CA PRO A 195 1.98 -7.71 19.44
C PRO A 195 0.83 -8.58 18.92
N ARG A 196 1.08 -9.87 18.73
CA ARG A 196 0.10 -10.86 18.21
C ARG A 196 -1.28 -10.74 18.88
N GLY A 197 -1.32 -10.58 20.21
CA GLY A 197 -2.57 -10.49 20.98
C GLY A 197 -3.44 -9.26 20.69
N HIS A 198 -2.92 -8.25 19.97
CA HIS A 198 -3.65 -7.03 19.60
C HIS A 198 -4.09 -7.01 18.13
N LEU A 199 -3.90 -8.09 17.37
CA LEU A 199 -4.27 -8.13 15.95
C LEU A 199 -5.76 -7.81 15.71
N GLU A 200 -6.66 -8.37 16.50
CA GLU A 200 -8.11 -8.09 16.38
C GLU A 200 -8.44 -6.63 16.71
N GLU A 201 -7.78 -6.04 17.71
CA GLU A 201 -7.94 -4.63 18.07
C GLU A 201 -7.45 -3.72 16.93
N ALA A 202 -6.28 -4.02 16.35
CA ALA A 202 -5.73 -3.27 15.22
C ALA A 202 -6.63 -3.35 13.98
N LEU A 203 -7.15 -4.54 13.64
CA LEU A 203 -8.10 -4.71 12.54
C LEU A 203 -9.40 -3.92 12.77
N ARG A 204 -9.90 -3.89 14.00
CA ARG A 204 -11.08 -3.08 14.35
C ARG A 204 -10.80 -1.59 14.19
N ILE A 205 -9.64 -1.09 14.61
CA ILE A 205 -9.24 0.31 14.41
C ILE A 205 -9.17 0.63 12.92
N ALA A 206 -8.55 -0.21 12.10
CA ALA A 206 -8.47 0.00 10.65
C ALA A 206 -9.86 0.10 10.01
N ARG A 207 -10.78 -0.81 10.36
CA ARG A 207 -12.17 -0.75 9.87
C ARG A 207 -12.89 0.52 10.32
N TRP A 208 -12.77 0.90 11.59
CA TRP A 208 -13.41 2.10 12.12
C TRP A 208 -12.89 3.39 11.49
N GLN A 209 -11.60 3.43 11.17
CA GLN A 209 -10.97 4.58 10.51
C GLN A 209 -11.11 4.54 8.98
N GLY A 210 -11.75 3.50 8.43
CA GLY A 210 -12.00 3.37 7.00
C GLY A 210 -10.77 2.98 6.18
N ALA A 211 -9.81 2.24 6.72
CA ALA A 211 -8.69 1.69 5.94
C ALA A 211 -8.96 0.26 5.51
N ALA A 212 -9.14 0.04 4.20
CA ALA A 212 -9.33 -1.29 3.63
C ALA A 212 -8.01 -1.95 3.20
N THR A 213 -6.87 -1.26 3.25
CA THR A 213 -5.56 -1.90 3.00
C THR A 213 -4.67 -1.75 4.23
N ILE A 214 -4.02 -2.84 4.65
CA ILE A 214 -3.16 -2.83 5.84
C ILE A 214 -1.82 -3.52 5.60
N CYS A 215 -0.83 -3.12 6.38
CA CYS A 215 0.39 -3.90 6.63
C CYS A 215 0.66 -3.90 8.12
N PHE A 216 0.53 -5.04 8.78
CA PHE A 216 0.75 -5.17 10.22
C PHE A 216 1.92 -6.10 10.49
N THR A 217 2.81 -5.71 11.40
CA THR A 217 3.98 -6.51 11.77
C THR A 217 4.34 -6.36 13.24
N ASP A 218 4.86 -7.43 13.85
CA ASP A 218 5.47 -7.41 15.18
C ASP A 218 6.90 -6.86 15.18
N ARG A 219 7.51 -6.72 14.00
CA ARG A 219 8.84 -6.14 13.85
C ARG A 219 8.83 -4.67 14.23
N THR A 220 9.96 -4.18 14.71
CA THR A 220 10.13 -2.79 15.14
C THR A 220 11.23 -2.13 14.33
N ASP A 221 11.10 -0.83 14.12
CA ASP A 221 12.09 0.01 13.43
C ASP A 221 13.34 0.28 14.29
N HIS A 222 13.35 -0.12 15.56
CA HIS A 222 14.41 0.13 16.53
C HIS A 222 14.81 1.62 16.61
N GLY A 223 13.83 2.52 16.52
CA GLY A 223 14.05 3.97 16.48
C GLY A 223 14.70 4.42 15.18
N GLY A 224 14.16 3.95 14.05
CA GLY A 224 14.64 4.25 12.69
C GLY A 224 15.96 3.58 12.28
N ARG A 225 16.43 2.56 13.01
CA ARG A 225 17.68 1.84 12.71
C ARG A 225 17.49 0.59 11.86
N ALA A 226 16.26 0.11 11.77
CA ALA A 226 15.87 -1.03 10.96
C ALA A 226 14.59 -0.69 10.20
N ASP A 227 14.40 -1.31 9.05
CA ASP A 227 13.12 -1.28 8.37
C ASP A 227 12.23 -2.41 8.95
N PRO A 228 11.10 -2.09 9.62
CA PRO A 228 10.23 -3.11 10.19
C PRO A 228 9.51 -3.96 9.12
N TRP A 229 9.53 -3.53 7.86
CA TRP A 229 8.87 -4.21 6.75
C TRP A 229 9.76 -5.24 6.06
N GLU A 230 11.08 -5.21 6.29
CA GLU A 230 12.04 -6.11 5.64
C GLU A 230 11.82 -7.60 5.93
N THR A 231 11.11 -7.94 7.01
CA THR A 231 10.87 -9.33 7.42
C THR A 231 9.38 -9.56 7.61
N MET A 232 8.91 -10.74 7.20
CA MET A 232 7.52 -11.13 7.37
C MET A 232 7.14 -11.21 8.88
N PRO A 233 5.90 -10.84 9.25
CA PRO A 233 5.43 -10.94 10.63
C PRO A 233 5.50 -12.38 11.15
N GLY A 234 5.81 -12.55 12.44
CA GLY A 234 5.90 -13.88 13.07
C GLY A 234 4.58 -14.67 13.11
N TYR A 235 3.46 -14.03 12.79
CA TYR A 235 2.12 -14.61 12.73
C TYR A 235 1.42 -14.27 11.38
N TRP A 236 2.18 -14.24 10.28
CA TRP A 236 1.67 -13.95 8.93
C TRP A 236 0.42 -14.75 8.56
N ASP A 237 0.42 -16.07 8.78
CA ASP A 237 -0.73 -16.94 8.45
C ASP A 237 -2.00 -16.52 9.19
N GLU A 238 -1.87 -16.02 10.41
CA GLU A 238 -3.00 -15.51 11.19
C GLU A 238 -3.52 -14.19 10.61
N ILE A 239 -2.62 -13.29 10.17
CA ILE A 239 -3.01 -12.06 9.47
C ILE A 239 -3.77 -12.41 8.19
N VAL A 240 -3.21 -13.28 7.35
CA VAL A 240 -3.84 -13.71 6.09
C VAL A 240 -5.20 -14.34 6.35
N SER A 241 -5.30 -15.25 7.32
CA SER A 241 -6.56 -15.89 7.67
C SER A 241 -7.62 -14.89 8.10
N ARG A 242 -7.28 -13.90 8.94
CA ARG A 242 -8.24 -12.93 9.48
C ARG A 242 -8.68 -11.88 8.45
N VAL A 243 -7.80 -11.53 7.53
CA VAL A 243 -8.08 -10.59 6.43
C VAL A 243 -8.88 -11.29 5.32
N GLY A 244 -8.56 -12.55 5.00
CA GLY A 244 -9.22 -13.34 3.96
C GLY A 244 -10.63 -13.79 4.34
N THR A 245 -10.90 -14.00 5.63
CA THR A 245 -12.27 -14.15 6.13
C THR A 245 -12.90 -12.77 6.22
N GLY A 246 -13.47 -12.27 5.13
CA GLY A 246 -14.42 -11.16 5.21
C GLY A 246 -15.52 -11.58 6.17
N VAL A 247 -15.46 -11.12 7.43
CA VAL A 247 -16.45 -11.46 8.44
C VAL A 247 -17.75 -10.81 7.99
N SER A 248 -18.60 -11.63 7.35
CA SER A 248 -20.01 -11.35 7.24
C SER A 248 -20.57 -11.36 8.66
N GLU A 249 -20.74 -10.18 9.24
CA GLU A 249 -21.78 -9.98 10.27
C GLU A 249 -23.14 -9.79 9.59
#